data_AF-A0A9D8PGS4-F1
#
_entry.id   AF-A0A9D8PGS4-F1
#
_cell.length_a   1.000
_cell.length_b   1.000
_cell.length_c   1.000
_cell.angle_alpha   90.00
_cell.angle_beta   90.00
_cell.angle_gamma   90.00
#
_symmetry.space_group_name_H-M   'P 1'
#
loop_
_entity.id
_entity.type
_entity.pdbx_description
1 polymer ?
#
loop_
_entity_poly.entity_id
_entity_poly.type
_entity_poly.pdbx_seq_one_letter_code
_entity_poly.pdbx_strand_id
1 'polypeptide(L)'
;MVLFTSAIALSGTALAATVIAVDSGDTLRVREGGQVSTIRLACLDAPELGQGLIGAQAKATLAQLAPVGTAVRVTPLTPHTPLPETKAANGVVTAEVATSASVVNVELVRAGQAFTTLDAQPRCDPLSYAEAENSARFRRMGVWQVEGGSERPWQWRVAAAEAKARAARQRAVEAQQARERQARPPRVNAAPPNPSLLAAGPVTSMPGFQKQCVASGRQRYLEFSQGIAPPPGSFEAVCACISKPKPNETVEVLTERCTNQYLQRFMGRM
;
A
#
# COMPACT_ATOMS: atom_id res chain seq x y z
N MET A 1 -57.95 -10.63 18.08
CA MET A 1 -56.82 -10.91 18.99
C MET A 1 -55.54 -10.49 18.27
N VAL A 2 -55.09 -9.25 18.48
CA VAL A 2 -53.88 -8.71 17.83
C VAL A 2 -52.70 -9.09 18.71
N LEU A 3 -51.87 -10.01 18.21
CA LEU A 3 -50.64 -10.43 18.87
C LEU A 3 -49.57 -9.36 18.62
N PHE A 4 -49.28 -8.54 19.62
CA PHE A 4 -48.10 -7.67 19.62
C PHE A 4 -46.86 -8.53 19.90
N THR A 5 -46.07 -8.80 18.86
CA THR A 5 -44.71 -9.32 19.01
C THR A 5 -43.83 -8.19 19.56
N SER A 6 -43.52 -8.26 20.85
CA SER A 6 -42.55 -7.34 21.46
C SER A 6 -41.15 -7.67 20.92
N ALA A 7 -40.55 -6.73 20.20
CA ALA A 7 -39.14 -6.79 19.83
C ALA A 7 -38.31 -6.54 21.09
N ILE A 8 -37.60 -7.55 21.58
CA ILE A 8 -36.60 -7.39 22.63
C ILE A 8 -35.38 -6.73 21.99
N ALA A 9 -35.21 -5.43 22.22
CA ALA A 9 -33.97 -4.73 21.89
C ALA A 9 -32.87 -5.23 22.85
N LEU A 10 -31.91 -6.01 22.34
CA LEU A 10 -30.67 -6.31 23.07
C LEU A 10 -29.86 -5.02 23.19
N SER A 11 -30.12 -4.25 24.24
CA SER A 11 -29.23 -3.17 24.66
C SER A 11 -28.00 -3.83 25.30
N GLY A 12 -26.81 -3.58 24.75
CA GLY A 12 -25.56 -4.04 25.36
C GLY A 12 -25.49 -3.55 26.81
N THR A 13 -25.17 -4.43 27.75
CA THR A 13 -25.04 -4.07 29.15
C THR A 13 -23.91 -3.06 29.31
N ALA A 14 -24.27 -1.86 29.76
CA ALA A 14 -23.31 -0.82 29.97
C ALA A 14 -22.49 -1.10 31.25
N LEU A 15 -21.17 -1.01 31.13
CA LEU A 15 -20.20 -1.36 32.16
C LEU A 15 -19.71 -0.09 32.88
N ALA A 16 -19.59 -0.14 34.20
CA ALA A 16 -19.11 0.99 34.99
C ALA A 16 -17.60 0.88 35.18
N ALA A 17 -16.85 1.83 34.64
CA ALA A 17 -15.39 1.80 34.64
C ALA A 17 -14.79 3.15 35.03
N THR A 18 -13.49 3.17 35.33
CA THR A 18 -12.73 4.40 35.60
C THR A 18 -11.68 4.59 34.52
N VAL A 19 -11.57 5.79 33.96
CA VAL A 19 -10.51 6.12 32.99
C VAL A 19 -9.16 6.11 33.69
N ILE A 20 -8.18 5.40 33.13
CA ILE A 20 -6.82 5.31 33.68
C ILE A 20 -5.76 5.87 32.74
N ALA A 21 -6.06 6.00 31.44
CA ALA A 21 -5.19 6.64 30.47
C ALA A 21 -5.96 7.08 29.23
N VAL A 22 -5.45 8.10 28.55
CA VAL A 22 -5.88 8.52 27.21
C VAL A 22 -4.70 8.34 26.27
N ASP A 23 -4.82 7.38 25.36
CA ASP A 23 -3.69 6.93 24.53
C ASP A 23 -3.62 7.72 23.21
N SER A 24 -4.76 7.97 22.55
CA SER A 24 -4.90 8.75 21.31
C SER A 24 -6.16 9.65 21.33
N GLY A 25 -6.55 10.24 20.19
CA GLY A 25 -7.77 11.02 20.05
C GLY A 25 -9.07 10.23 20.11
N ASP A 26 -9.03 8.90 19.97
CA ASP A 26 -10.19 8.01 19.95
C ASP A 26 -10.02 6.76 20.82
N THR A 27 -8.92 6.69 21.58
CA THR A 27 -8.55 5.49 22.35
C THR A 27 -8.21 5.86 23.78
N LEU A 28 -8.86 5.18 24.72
CA LEU A 28 -8.67 5.34 26.16
C LEU A 28 -8.58 3.99 26.85
N ARG A 29 -7.86 3.90 27.97
CA ARG A 29 -7.85 2.71 28.82
C ARG A 29 -8.70 2.96 30.04
N VAL A 30 -9.49 1.96 30.39
CA VAL A 30 -10.37 1.98 31.56
C VAL A 30 -10.06 0.81 32.48
N ARG A 31 -10.44 0.96 33.75
CA ARG A 31 -10.41 -0.11 34.75
C ARG A 31 -11.81 -0.39 35.26
N GLU A 32 -12.20 -1.66 35.26
CA GLU A 32 -13.46 -2.17 35.81
C GLU A 32 -13.16 -3.41 36.65
N GLY A 33 -13.59 -3.45 37.92
CA GLY A 33 -13.42 -4.64 38.76
C GLY A 33 -11.96 -5.14 38.88
N GLY A 34 -10.98 -4.26 38.72
CA GLY A 34 -9.55 -4.61 38.71
C GLY A 34 -8.98 -5.02 37.34
N GLN A 35 -9.84 -5.27 36.34
CA GLN A 35 -9.44 -5.55 34.96
C GLN A 35 -9.20 -4.26 34.19
N VAL A 36 -8.18 -4.24 33.34
CA VAL A 36 -7.86 -3.10 32.46
C VAL A 36 -8.19 -3.46 31.02
N SER A 37 -8.98 -2.61 30.37
CA SER A 37 -9.39 -2.76 28.97
C SER A 37 -9.05 -1.51 28.18
N THR A 38 -8.64 -1.70 26.93
CA THR A 38 -8.50 -0.59 25.97
C THR A 38 -9.84 -0.39 25.28
N ILE A 39 -10.32 0.83 25.24
CA ILE A 39 -11.56 1.22 24.58
C ILE A 39 -11.23 2.06 23.36
N ARG A 40 -11.70 1.63 22.20
CA ARG A 40 -11.78 2.47 21.00
C ARG A 40 -13.17 3.09 20.93
N LEU A 41 -13.25 4.39 20.78
CA LEU A 41 -14.52 5.10 20.66
C LEU A 41 -15.22 4.68 19.37
N ALA A 42 -16.47 4.23 19.50
CA ALA A 42 -17.30 3.84 18.37
C ALA A 42 -17.78 5.04 17.55
N CYS A 43 -18.10 4.76 16.28
CA CYS A 43 -18.79 5.66 15.34
C CYS A 43 -18.08 6.99 15.02
N LEU A 44 -16.82 7.10 15.41
CA LEU A 44 -15.93 8.20 15.05
C LEU A 44 -14.54 7.67 14.72
N ASP A 45 -13.75 8.51 14.04
CA ASP A 45 -12.34 8.29 13.80
C ASP A 45 -11.63 9.63 13.99
N ALA A 46 -10.74 9.69 14.99
CA ALA A 46 -9.98 10.89 15.31
C ALA A 46 -8.67 10.94 14.50
N PRO A 47 -8.13 12.13 14.20
CA PRO A 47 -6.81 12.24 13.58
C PRO A 47 -5.75 11.46 14.36
N GLU A 48 -4.92 10.74 13.62
CA GLU A 48 -3.82 9.96 14.19
C GLU A 48 -2.79 10.89 14.82
N LEU A 49 -2.08 10.44 15.86
CA LEU A 49 -0.99 11.24 16.46
C LEU A 49 0.10 11.60 15.42
N GLY A 50 0.28 10.76 14.40
CA GLY A 50 1.17 11.01 13.27
C GLY A 50 0.72 12.13 12.32
N GLN A 51 -0.54 12.57 12.39
CA GLN A 51 -1.07 13.71 11.62
C GLN A 51 -0.75 15.06 12.28
N GLY A 52 0.15 15.10 13.27
CA GLY A 52 0.69 16.32 13.84
C GLY A 52 -0.27 17.02 14.81
N LEU A 53 -0.43 18.34 14.65
CA LEU A 53 -1.16 19.17 15.61
C LEU A 53 -2.62 18.74 15.79
N ILE A 54 -3.30 18.33 14.71
CA ILE A 54 -4.70 17.90 14.78
C ILE A 54 -4.88 16.61 15.58
N GLY A 55 -3.93 15.66 15.49
CA GLY A 55 -3.94 14.44 16.31
C GLY A 55 -3.67 14.73 17.78
N ALA A 56 -2.72 15.63 18.06
CA ALA A 56 -2.43 16.08 19.41
C ALA A 56 -3.62 16.80 20.06
N GLN A 57 -4.32 17.65 19.31
CA GLN A 57 -5.53 18.36 19.77
C GLN A 57 -6.69 17.41 20.05
N ALA A 58 -6.89 16.38 19.21
CA ALA A 58 -7.92 15.39 19.44
C ALA A 58 -7.68 14.62 20.74
N LYS A 59 -6.44 14.16 20.98
CA LYS A 59 -6.04 13.53 22.24
C LYS A 59 -6.24 14.44 23.44
N ALA A 60 -5.82 15.71 23.34
CA ALA A 60 -5.97 16.68 24.42
C ALA A 60 -7.44 16.92 24.76
N THR A 61 -8.30 17.02 23.75
CA THR A 61 -9.75 17.20 23.94
C THR A 61 -10.39 15.98 24.56
N LEU A 62 -10.02 14.76 24.14
CA LEU A 62 -10.51 13.55 24.77
C LEU A 62 -10.10 13.49 26.26
N ALA A 63 -8.87 13.89 26.59
CA ALA A 63 -8.41 13.98 27.97
C ALA A 63 -9.13 15.05 28.80
N GLN A 64 -9.72 16.07 28.17
CA GLN A 64 -10.56 17.06 28.85
C GLN A 64 -11.99 16.55 29.06
N LEU A 65 -12.55 15.82 28.09
CA LEU A 65 -13.90 15.26 28.16
C LEU A 65 -13.98 14.07 29.14
N ALA A 66 -12.90 13.29 29.23
CA ALA A 66 -12.79 12.14 30.11
C ALA A 66 -11.39 12.09 30.77
N PRO A 67 -11.11 12.97 31.74
CA PRO A 67 -9.86 12.97 32.48
C PRO A 67 -9.54 11.63 33.14
N VAL A 68 -8.25 11.38 33.39
CA VAL A 68 -7.83 10.22 34.18
C VAL A 68 -8.44 10.32 35.58
N GLY A 69 -9.06 9.22 36.04
CA GLY A 69 -9.82 9.15 37.29
C GLY A 69 -11.32 9.36 37.11
N THR A 70 -11.80 9.77 35.94
CA THR A 70 -13.24 9.94 35.69
C THR A 70 -13.96 8.60 35.63
N ALA A 71 -15.08 8.51 36.35
CA ALA A 71 -16.02 7.40 36.23
C ALA A 71 -16.81 7.52 34.93
N VAL A 72 -16.86 6.43 34.17
CA VAL A 72 -17.51 6.36 32.86
C VAL A 72 -18.39 5.12 32.76
N ARG A 73 -19.44 5.25 31.97
CA ARG A 73 -20.26 4.16 31.48
C ARG A 73 -19.78 3.79 30.08
N VAL A 74 -19.42 2.52 29.90
CA VAL A 74 -18.95 1.96 28.62
C VAL A 74 -20.05 1.08 28.05
N THR A 75 -20.58 1.42 26.88
CA THR A 75 -21.58 0.63 26.16
C THR A 75 -20.90 -0.02 24.95
N PRO A 76 -20.53 -1.31 25.02
CA PRO A 76 -19.85 -1.99 23.92
C PRO A 76 -20.74 -2.09 22.68
N LEU A 77 -20.16 -1.85 21.50
CA LEU A 77 -20.80 -2.13 20.22
C LEU A 77 -20.26 -3.45 19.68
N THR A 78 -21.11 -4.46 19.61
CA THR A 78 -20.76 -5.75 19.00
C THR A 78 -20.54 -5.55 17.50
N PRO A 79 -19.35 -5.83 16.93
CA PRO A 79 -19.12 -5.71 15.49
C PRO A 79 -20.08 -6.61 14.71
N HIS A 80 -20.62 -6.13 13.59
CA HIS A 80 -21.32 -6.99 12.61
C HIS A 80 -20.34 -7.85 11.80
N THR A 81 -19.09 -7.41 11.70
CA THR A 81 -18.05 -8.04 10.91
C THR A 81 -16.71 -7.74 11.60
N PRO A 82 -15.83 -8.73 11.84
CA PRO A 82 -14.46 -8.45 12.29
C PRO A 82 -13.77 -7.54 11.26
N LEU A 83 -13.34 -6.34 11.67
CA LEU A 83 -12.54 -5.48 10.80
C LEU A 83 -11.22 -6.22 10.45
N PRO A 84 -10.80 -6.27 9.18
CA PRO A 84 -9.57 -6.99 8.78
C PRO A 84 -8.26 -6.42 9.31
N GLU A 85 -8.29 -5.37 10.13
CA GLU A 85 -7.12 -4.80 10.77
C GLU A 85 -7.30 -4.74 12.27
N THR A 86 -7.30 -5.92 12.87
CA THR A 86 -6.50 -6.25 14.06
C THR A 86 -6.81 -7.71 14.35
N LYS A 87 -5.79 -8.55 14.53
CA LYS A 87 -5.99 -9.73 15.38
C LYS A 87 -6.77 -9.22 16.58
N ALA A 88 -7.89 -9.85 16.92
CA ALA A 88 -8.48 -9.72 18.23
C ALA A 88 -7.42 -10.16 19.25
N ALA A 89 -6.49 -9.27 19.57
CA ALA A 89 -5.59 -9.40 20.68
C ALA A 89 -6.46 -8.98 21.86
N ASN A 90 -7.22 -9.95 22.35
CA ASN A 90 -7.83 -10.04 23.67
C ASN A 90 -7.62 -8.75 24.52
N GLY A 91 -8.44 -7.70 24.36
CA GLY A 91 -8.27 -6.48 25.17
C GLY A 91 -8.72 -5.14 24.59
N VAL A 92 -9.06 -5.01 23.30
CA VAL A 92 -9.64 -3.78 22.73
C VAL A 92 -11.15 -3.93 22.51
N VAL A 93 -11.93 -3.02 23.09
CA VAL A 93 -13.39 -2.97 22.96
C VAL A 93 -13.79 -1.71 22.20
N THR A 94 -14.58 -1.86 21.13
CA THR A 94 -15.22 -0.71 20.47
C THR A 94 -16.50 -0.36 21.23
N ALA A 95 -16.63 0.88 21.71
CA ALA A 95 -17.74 1.26 22.58
C ALA A 95 -18.10 2.75 22.48
N GLU A 96 -19.34 3.05 22.85
CA GLU A 96 -19.71 4.39 23.28
C GLU A 96 -19.34 4.59 24.75
N VAL A 97 -18.77 5.74 25.06
CA VAL A 97 -18.34 6.10 26.42
C VAL A 97 -19.11 7.33 26.85
N ALA A 98 -19.70 7.28 28.04
CA ALA A 98 -20.42 8.41 28.62
C ALA A 98 -19.90 8.71 30.03
N THR A 99 -19.74 9.99 30.34
CA THR A 99 -19.59 10.48 31.72
C THR A 99 -20.97 10.72 32.32
N SER A 100 -21.02 11.29 33.54
CA SER A 100 -22.27 11.81 34.11
C SER A 100 -22.82 13.03 33.35
N ALA A 101 -21.97 13.74 32.60
CA ALA A 101 -22.35 15.00 31.95
C ALA A 101 -22.75 14.81 30.49
N SER A 102 -22.11 13.89 29.76
CA SER A 102 -22.28 13.77 28.32
C SER A 102 -21.79 12.44 27.75
N VAL A 103 -22.17 12.16 26.50
CA VAL A 103 -21.59 11.08 25.69
C VAL A 103 -20.30 11.60 25.06
N VAL A 104 -19.16 11.07 25.52
CA VAL A 104 -17.80 11.52 25.15
C VAL A 104 -17.60 11.46 23.65
N ASN A 105 -18.07 10.40 23.00
CA ASN A 105 -17.96 10.22 21.55
C ASN A 105 -18.60 11.40 20.78
N VAL A 106 -19.85 11.73 21.13
CA VAL A 106 -20.62 12.80 20.47
C VAL A 106 -20.00 14.17 20.76
N GLU A 107 -19.55 14.42 21.99
CA GLU A 107 -18.89 15.70 22.33
C GLU A 107 -17.55 15.87 21.61
N LEU A 108 -16.80 14.79 21.41
CA LEU A 108 -15.54 14.84 20.67
C LEU A 108 -15.77 15.22 19.20
N VAL A 109 -16.81 14.64 18.57
CA VAL A 109 -17.25 15.03 17.22
C VAL A 109 -17.74 16.48 17.20
N ARG A 110 -18.55 16.88 18.20
CA ARG A 110 -19.08 18.25 18.30
C ARG A 110 -17.98 19.30 18.48
N ALA A 111 -16.89 18.95 19.16
CA ALA A 111 -15.70 19.78 19.30
C ALA A 111 -14.86 19.84 17.99
N GLY A 112 -15.26 19.12 16.94
CA GLY A 112 -14.54 19.05 15.67
C GLY A 112 -13.24 18.25 15.76
N GLN A 113 -13.11 17.33 16.71
CA GLN A 113 -11.87 16.59 16.96
C GLN A 113 -11.88 15.17 16.39
N ALA A 114 -12.95 14.80 15.70
CA ALA A 114 -13.08 13.53 15.01
C ALA A 114 -14.05 13.66 13.82
N PHE A 115 -13.93 12.72 12.89
CA PHE A 115 -14.89 12.51 11.80
C PHE A 115 -15.87 11.41 12.20
N THR A 116 -17.12 11.49 11.74
CA THR A 116 -18.09 10.41 11.98
C THR A 116 -17.80 9.23 11.04
N THR A 117 -18.10 8.01 11.51
CA THR A 117 -17.97 6.78 10.70
C THR A 117 -19.27 5.98 10.68
N LEU A 118 -20.42 6.68 10.63
CA LEU A 118 -21.75 6.05 10.71
C LEU A 118 -22.00 5.05 9.58
N ASP A 119 -21.48 5.32 8.38
CA ASP A 119 -21.59 4.41 7.21
C ASP A 119 -20.94 3.05 7.48
N ALA A 120 -19.88 3.02 8.29
CA ALA A 120 -19.16 1.80 8.68
C ALA A 120 -19.66 1.20 10.01
N GLN A 121 -20.36 1.98 10.84
CA GLN A 121 -20.81 1.61 12.19
C GLN A 121 -22.25 2.10 12.44
N PRO A 122 -23.28 1.46 11.85
CA PRO A 122 -24.67 1.93 11.90
C PRO A 122 -25.38 1.70 13.25
N ARG A 123 -24.65 1.30 14.29
CA ARG A 123 -25.21 0.94 15.61
C ARG A 123 -25.27 2.11 16.59
N CYS A 124 -24.67 3.26 16.27
CA CYS A 124 -24.84 4.47 17.06
C CYS A 124 -26.07 5.25 16.61
N ASP A 125 -26.54 6.18 17.44
CA ASP A 125 -27.60 7.10 17.07
C ASP A 125 -27.13 8.02 15.93
N PRO A 126 -27.65 7.86 14.69
CA PRO A 126 -27.14 8.62 13.55
C PRO A 126 -27.46 10.11 13.66
N LEU A 127 -28.54 10.50 14.35
CA LEU A 127 -28.97 11.89 14.43
C LEU A 127 -28.01 12.71 15.30
N SER A 128 -27.70 12.25 16.51
CA SER A 128 -26.80 12.99 17.41
C SER A 128 -25.38 13.17 16.84
N TYR A 129 -24.84 12.16 16.17
CA TYR A 129 -23.52 12.26 15.52
C TYR A 129 -23.55 13.19 14.30
N ALA A 130 -24.58 13.11 13.46
CA ALA A 130 -24.72 14.00 12.30
C ALA A 130 -24.90 15.46 12.74
N GLU A 131 -25.71 15.72 13.76
CA GLU A 131 -25.88 17.07 14.33
C GLU A 131 -24.58 17.60 14.93
N ALA A 132 -23.86 16.77 15.68
CA ALA A 132 -22.55 17.13 16.25
C ALA A 132 -21.54 17.51 15.16
N GLU A 133 -21.43 16.69 14.11
CA GLU A 133 -20.51 16.94 13.01
C GLU A 133 -20.90 18.18 12.19
N ASN A 134 -22.20 18.36 11.90
CA ASN A 134 -22.69 19.54 11.21
C ASN A 134 -22.44 20.82 12.01
N SER A 135 -22.59 20.78 13.33
CA SER A 135 -22.25 21.91 14.20
C SER A 135 -20.77 22.24 14.14
N ALA A 136 -19.89 21.24 14.20
CA ALA A 136 -18.45 21.43 14.09
C ALA A 136 -18.03 21.98 12.72
N ARG A 137 -18.64 21.47 11.63
CA ARG A 137 -18.46 21.96 10.26
C ARG A 137 -18.87 23.42 10.11
N PHE A 138 -20.08 23.75 10.57
CA PHE A 138 -20.61 25.11 10.48
C PHE A 138 -19.75 26.11 11.25
N ARG A 139 -19.24 25.72 12.43
CA ARG A 139 -18.37 26.55 13.27
C ARG A 139 -16.90 26.50 12.85
N ARG A 140 -16.54 25.72 11.83
CA ARG A 140 -15.15 25.49 11.38
C ARG A 140 -14.22 25.10 12.52
N MET A 141 -14.62 24.12 13.33
CA MET A 141 -13.85 23.68 14.49
C MET A 141 -12.94 22.49 14.17
N GLY A 142 -11.75 22.49 14.79
CA GLY A 142 -10.78 21.39 14.72
C GLY A 142 -10.50 20.94 13.29
N VAL A 143 -10.81 19.68 12.98
CA VAL A 143 -10.63 19.08 11.65
C VAL A 143 -11.40 19.78 10.54
N TRP A 144 -12.39 20.63 10.87
CA TRP A 144 -13.19 21.40 9.91
C TRP A 144 -12.73 22.85 9.72
N GLN A 145 -11.55 23.23 10.22
CA GLN A 145 -10.99 24.56 10.02
C GLN A 145 -10.67 24.88 8.56
N VAL A 146 -10.45 23.85 7.74
CA VAL A 146 -10.21 23.96 6.30
C VAL A 146 -11.44 23.52 5.51
N GLU A 147 -11.63 24.07 4.31
CA GLU A 147 -12.73 23.68 3.43
C GLU A 147 -12.65 22.18 3.09
N GLY A 148 -13.78 21.47 3.21
CA GLY A 148 -13.85 20.00 3.08
C GLY A 148 -13.32 19.22 4.29
N GLY A 149 -12.67 19.89 5.25
CA GLY A 149 -12.02 19.31 6.41
C GLY A 149 -10.63 18.74 6.11
N SER A 150 -9.82 18.55 7.15
CA SER A 150 -8.47 18.00 7.06
C SER A 150 -8.47 16.57 6.52
N GLU A 151 -7.28 16.10 6.15
CA GLU A 151 -7.07 14.71 5.73
C GLU A 151 -7.68 13.73 6.73
N ARG A 152 -8.48 12.78 6.22
CA ARG A 152 -9.19 11.81 7.04
C ARG A 152 -8.22 10.76 7.59
N PRO A 153 -8.41 10.26 8.82
CA PRO A 153 -7.48 9.31 9.44
C PRO A 153 -7.34 8.02 8.62
N TRP A 154 -8.44 7.50 8.07
CA TRP A 154 -8.41 6.31 7.21
C TRP A 154 -7.65 6.52 5.90
N GLN A 155 -7.71 7.72 5.31
CA GLN A 155 -6.92 8.06 4.10
C GLN A 155 -5.43 8.14 4.44
N TRP A 156 -5.09 8.78 5.57
CA TRP A 156 -3.72 8.87 6.06
C TRP A 156 -3.12 7.48 6.31
N ARG A 157 -3.88 6.57 6.94
CA ARG A 157 -3.45 5.18 7.18
C ARG A 157 -3.12 4.45 5.86
N VAL A 158 -3.96 4.59 4.83
CA VAL A 158 -3.71 3.99 3.51
C VAL A 158 -2.42 4.56 2.89
N ALA A 159 -2.28 5.89 2.86
CA ALA A 159 -1.10 6.53 2.30
C ALA A 159 0.19 6.12 3.03
N ALA A 160 0.15 6.03 4.37
CA ALA A 160 1.27 5.56 5.19
C ALA A 160 1.62 4.09 4.91
N ALA A 161 0.61 3.21 4.78
CA ALA A 161 0.81 1.80 4.46
C ALA A 161 1.46 1.62 3.07
N GLU A 162 0.99 2.36 2.07
CA GLU A 162 1.58 2.33 0.73
C GLU A 162 3.03 2.84 0.71
N ALA A 163 3.31 3.94 1.42
CA ALA A 163 4.67 4.48 1.53
C ALA A 163 5.63 3.47 2.16
N LYS A 164 5.18 2.79 3.23
CA LYS A 164 5.93 1.71 3.87
C LYS A 164 6.16 0.53 2.92
N ALA A 165 5.15 0.14 2.15
CA ALA A 165 5.28 -0.93 1.16
C ALA A 165 6.27 -0.58 0.04
N ARG A 166 6.26 0.67 -0.46
CA ARG A 166 7.24 1.16 -1.44
C ARG A 166 8.66 1.13 -0.88
N ALA A 167 8.86 1.61 0.35
CA ALA A 167 10.17 1.59 1.00
C ALA A 167 10.68 0.15 1.23
N ALA A 168 9.80 -0.77 1.62
CA ALA A 168 10.15 -2.19 1.79
C ALA A 168 10.59 -2.84 0.46
N ARG A 169 9.86 -2.57 -0.63
CA ARG A 169 10.23 -3.04 -1.98
C ARG A 169 11.59 -2.50 -2.41
N GLN A 170 11.85 -1.21 -2.21
CA GLN A 170 13.14 -0.60 -2.56
C GLN A 170 14.30 -1.26 -1.80
N ARG A 171 14.14 -1.46 -0.49
CA ARG A 171 15.16 -2.15 0.34
C ARG A 171 15.40 -3.59 -0.12
N ALA A 172 14.35 -4.30 -0.55
CA ALA A 172 14.49 -5.65 -1.08
C ALA A 172 15.30 -5.68 -2.40
N VAL A 173 15.04 -4.72 -3.31
CA VAL A 173 15.81 -4.57 -4.56
C VAL A 173 17.27 -4.24 -4.27
N GLU A 174 17.54 -3.30 -3.38
CA GLU A 174 18.91 -2.92 -2.99
C GLU A 174 19.66 -4.10 -2.35
N ALA A 175 18.99 -4.86 -1.48
CA ALA A 175 19.57 -6.06 -0.87
C ALA A 175 19.88 -7.14 -1.92
N GLN A 176 19.00 -7.34 -2.92
CA GLN A 176 19.26 -8.25 -4.03
C GLN A 176 20.47 -7.80 -4.86
N GLN A 177 20.51 -6.54 -5.26
CA GLN A 177 21.63 -5.98 -6.04
C GLN A 177 22.96 -6.07 -5.27
N ALA A 178 22.94 -5.85 -3.95
CA ALA A 178 24.12 -6.01 -3.11
C ALA A 178 24.63 -7.46 -3.10
N ARG A 179 23.72 -8.45 -2.99
CA ARG A 179 24.05 -9.87 -3.08
C ARG A 179 24.64 -10.24 -4.44
N GLU A 180 24.04 -9.78 -5.53
CA GLU A 180 24.53 -10.02 -6.89
C GLU A 180 25.93 -9.41 -7.12
N ARG A 181 26.20 -8.23 -6.56
CA ARG A 181 27.53 -7.60 -6.61
C ARG A 181 28.57 -8.40 -5.83
N GLN A 182 28.22 -8.90 -4.65
CA GLN A 182 29.11 -9.74 -3.84
C GLN A 182 29.37 -11.10 -4.49
N ALA A 183 28.38 -11.68 -5.17
CA ALA A 183 28.51 -12.95 -5.89
C ALA A 183 29.25 -12.82 -7.24
N ARG A 184 29.48 -11.60 -7.74
CA ARG A 184 30.15 -11.39 -9.04
C ARG A 184 31.64 -11.73 -8.91
N PRO A 185 32.17 -12.71 -9.67
CA PRO A 185 33.59 -13.02 -9.64
C PRO A 185 34.41 -11.81 -10.09
N PRO A 186 35.65 -11.65 -9.60
CA PRO A 186 36.54 -10.59 -10.02
C PRO A 186 36.70 -10.63 -11.55
N ARG A 187 36.77 -9.45 -12.19
CA ARG A 187 37.12 -9.40 -13.60
C ARG A 187 38.52 -9.97 -13.76
N VAL A 188 38.61 -11.21 -14.25
CA VAL A 188 39.81 -11.69 -14.90
C VAL A 188 40.01 -10.81 -16.13
N ASN A 189 41.17 -10.16 -16.21
CA ASN A 189 41.62 -9.55 -17.45
C ASN A 189 41.72 -10.69 -18.46
N ALA A 190 40.70 -10.85 -19.29
CA ALA A 190 40.77 -11.78 -20.40
C ALA A 190 42.00 -11.36 -21.21
N ALA A 191 42.91 -12.30 -21.43
CA ALA A 191 43.99 -12.11 -22.38
C ALA A 191 43.35 -11.61 -23.70
N PRO A 192 43.96 -10.63 -24.38
CA PRO A 192 43.44 -10.14 -25.65
C PRO A 192 43.16 -11.35 -26.55
N PRO A 193 42.00 -11.38 -27.25
CA PRO A 193 41.64 -12.52 -28.08
C PRO A 193 42.77 -12.79 -29.06
N ASN A 194 43.19 -14.07 -29.12
CA ASN A 194 44.20 -14.50 -30.08
C ASN A 194 43.72 -14.12 -31.49
N PRO A 195 44.44 -13.25 -32.23
CA PRO A 195 44.01 -12.79 -33.55
C PRO A 195 43.85 -13.93 -34.56
N SER A 196 44.35 -15.13 -34.27
CA SER A 196 44.24 -16.32 -35.13
C SER A 196 42.86 -17.01 -35.14
N LEU A 197 41.90 -16.60 -34.30
CA LEU A 197 40.52 -17.15 -34.30
C LEU A 197 39.49 -16.29 -35.04
N LEU A 198 39.92 -15.23 -35.74
CA LEU A 198 39.10 -14.44 -36.66
C LEU A 198 39.04 -15.01 -38.09
N ALA A 199 39.38 -16.29 -38.27
CA ALA A 199 39.06 -16.98 -39.51
C ALA A 199 37.55 -17.25 -39.51
N ALA A 200 36.79 -16.35 -40.15
CA ALA A 200 35.44 -16.61 -40.59
C ALA A 200 35.44 -17.92 -41.41
N GLY A 201 35.04 -19.02 -40.78
CA GLY A 201 34.76 -20.25 -41.50
C GLY A 201 33.61 -20.01 -42.49
N PRO A 202 33.62 -20.64 -43.68
CA PRO A 202 32.54 -20.48 -44.63
C PRO A 202 31.24 -20.95 -43.99
N VAL A 203 30.26 -20.04 -43.91
CA VAL A 203 28.88 -20.39 -43.57
C VAL A 203 28.44 -21.42 -44.60
N THR A 204 28.20 -22.64 -44.14
CA THR A 204 27.72 -23.78 -44.94
C THR A 204 26.67 -23.32 -45.93
N SER A 205 26.99 -23.39 -47.22
CA SER A 205 26.04 -23.11 -48.30
C SER A 205 24.97 -24.19 -48.27
N MET A 206 23.73 -23.82 -47.95
CA MET A 206 22.59 -24.59 -48.44
C MET A 206 22.47 -24.36 -49.95
N PRO A 207 22.24 -25.40 -50.78
CA PRO A 207 22.09 -25.19 -52.22
C PRO A 207 20.85 -24.33 -52.48
N GLY A 208 21.05 -23.16 -53.09
CA GLY A 208 19.97 -22.28 -53.58
C GLY A 208 19.81 -20.93 -52.85
N PHE A 209 20.50 -20.67 -51.74
CA PHE A 209 20.40 -19.40 -51.01
C PHE A 209 21.79 -18.83 -50.68
N GLN A 210 22.22 -17.80 -51.40
CA GLN A 210 23.37 -16.98 -50.98
C GLN A 210 22.88 -15.87 -50.05
N LYS A 211 23.41 -15.81 -48.83
CA LYS A 211 23.14 -14.77 -47.84
C LYS A 211 24.38 -13.90 -47.71
N GLN A 212 24.27 -12.59 -47.94
CA GLN A 212 25.39 -11.66 -47.78
C GLN A 212 25.07 -10.61 -46.72
N CYS A 213 25.93 -10.46 -45.71
CA CYS A 213 25.82 -9.38 -44.73
C CYS A 213 26.45 -8.13 -45.34
N VAL A 214 25.62 -7.10 -45.57
CA VAL A 214 26.01 -5.85 -46.22
C VAL A 214 26.06 -4.74 -45.18
N ALA A 215 27.11 -3.92 -45.23
CA ALA A 215 27.25 -2.74 -44.41
C ALA A 215 27.10 -1.48 -45.26
N SER A 216 26.15 -0.61 -44.89
CA SER A 216 25.96 0.70 -45.50
C SER A 216 25.94 1.77 -44.41
N GLY A 217 27.01 2.58 -44.36
CA GLY A 217 27.21 3.56 -43.29
C GLY A 217 27.28 2.92 -41.89
N ARG A 218 26.40 3.32 -40.98
CA ARG A 218 26.29 2.75 -39.62
C ARG A 218 25.35 1.55 -39.52
N GLN A 219 24.70 1.16 -40.62
CA GLN A 219 23.74 0.07 -40.64
C GLN A 219 24.35 -1.19 -41.26
N ARG A 220 23.94 -2.33 -40.72
CA ARG A 220 24.23 -3.66 -41.26
C ARG A 220 22.91 -4.37 -41.48
N TYR A 221 22.75 -5.00 -42.63
CA TYR A 221 21.56 -5.77 -42.99
C TYR A 221 21.95 -6.99 -43.82
N LEU A 222 21.10 -8.01 -43.81
CA LEU A 222 21.29 -9.19 -44.67
C LEU A 222 20.56 -8.98 -45.98
N GLU A 223 21.28 -9.17 -47.07
CA GLU A 223 20.73 -9.17 -48.41
C GLU A 223 20.53 -10.62 -48.89
N PHE A 224 19.37 -10.89 -49.46
CA PHE A 224 18.99 -12.19 -50.02
C PHE A 224 18.95 -12.06 -51.55
N SER A 225 19.60 -12.98 -52.25
CA SER A 225 19.75 -12.93 -53.72
C SER A 225 18.43 -13.06 -54.52
N GLN A 226 17.34 -13.43 -53.86
CA GLN A 226 16.00 -13.57 -54.45
C GLN A 226 15.03 -13.01 -53.39
N GLY A 227 14.24 -11.98 -53.72
CA GLY A 227 13.43 -11.18 -52.79
C GLY A 227 12.26 -11.89 -52.10
N ILE A 228 12.51 -13.06 -51.51
CA ILE A 228 11.56 -13.88 -50.78
C ILE A 228 11.86 -13.76 -49.29
N ALA A 229 10.81 -13.78 -48.47
CA ALA A 229 10.90 -13.78 -47.02
C ALA A 229 11.90 -14.84 -46.51
N PRO A 230 12.67 -14.53 -45.45
CA PRO A 230 13.77 -15.39 -45.05
C PRO A 230 13.22 -16.69 -44.43
N PRO A 231 13.80 -17.87 -44.76
CA PRO A 231 13.29 -19.14 -44.25
C PRO A 231 13.40 -19.23 -42.72
N PRO A 232 12.53 -19.99 -42.04
CA PRO A 232 12.68 -20.27 -40.61
C PRO A 232 14.09 -20.86 -40.34
N GLY A 233 14.80 -20.31 -39.35
CA GLY A 233 16.22 -20.61 -39.08
C GLY A 233 17.23 -19.60 -39.64
N SER A 234 16.80 -18.61 -40.42
CA SER A 234 17.63 -17.47 -40.85
C SER A 234 17.94 -16.46 -39.73
N PHE A 235 17.28 -16.61 -38.58
CA PHE A 235 17.29 -15.66 -37.46
C PHE A 235 18.68 -15.51 -36.81
N GLU A 236 19.40 -16.62 -36.63
CA GLU A 236 20.76 -16.60 -36.06
C GLU A 236 21.73 -15.83 -36.96
N ALA A 237 21.60 -15.97 -38.28
CA ALA A 237 22.41 -15.23 -39.25
C ALA A 237 22.12 -13.72 -39.21
N VAL A 238 20.85 -13.34 -39.03
CA VAL A 238 20.43 -11.93 -38.86
C VAL A 238 21.04 -11.34 -37.59
N CYS A 239 20.98 -12.09 -36.50
CA CYS A 239 21.54 -11.68 -35.22
C CYS A 239 23.07 -11.50 -35.26
N ALA A 240 23.77 -12.41 -35.94
CA ALA A 240 25.21 -12.33 -36.16
C ALA A 240 25.62 -11.14 -37.06
N CYS A 241 24.81 -10.79 -38.06
CA CYS A 241 25.10 -9.68 -38.97
C CYS A 241 24.92 -8.29 -38.30
N ILE A 242 23.88 -8.13 -37.47
CA ILE A 242 23.48 -6.81 -36.94
C ILE A 242 24.17 -6.48 -35.60
N SER A 243 24.55 -7.49 -34.82
CA SER A 243 25.10 -7.24 -33.48
C SER A 243 26.59 -6.94 -33.51
N LYS A 244 27.01 -5.82 -32.89
CA LYS A 244 28.41 -5.62 -32.51
C LYS A 244 28.68 -6.48 -31.28
N PRO A 245 29.56 -7.50 -31.34
CA PRO A 245 29.88 -8.29 -30.16
C PRO A 245 30.52 -7.39 -29.11
N LYS A 246 30.08 -7.51 -27.86
CA LYS A 246 30.81 -6.91 -26.75
C LYS A 246 32.09 -7.72 -26.50
N PRO A 247 33.14 -7.10 -25.92
CA PRO A 247 34.31 -7.85 -25.49
C PRO A 247 33.88 -8.99 -24.56
N ASN A 248 34.31 -10.22 -24.87
CA ASN A 248 34.02 -11.47 -24.13
C ASN A 248 32.57 -11.98 -24.17
N GLU A 249 31.77 -11.56 -25.16
CA GLU A 249 30.43 -12.11 -25.37
C GLU A 249 30.50 -13.41 -26.20
N THR A 250 29.97 -14.51 -25.68
CA THR A 250 29.88 -15.77 -26.43
C THR A 250 28.82 -15.67 -27.51
N VAL A 251 28.95 -16.49 -28.57
CA VAL A 251 27.99 -16.52 -29.69
C VAL A 251 26.57 -16.80 -29.19
N GLU A 252 26.42 -17.67 -28.20
CA GLU A 252 25.13 -18.03 -27.60
C GLU A 252 24.48 -16.85 -26.86
N VAL A 253 25.24 -16.11 -26.06
CA VAL A 253 24.76 -14.91 -25.33
C VAL A 253 24.45 -13.76 -26.29
N LEU A 254 25.24 -13.62 -27.37
CA LEU A 254 24.98 -12.65 -28.44
C LEU A 254 23.64 -12.94 -29.13
N THR A 255 23.39 -14.22 -29.42
CA THR A 255 22.16 -14.69 -30.05
C THR A 255 20.97 -14.44 -29.14
N GLU A 256 21.01 -14.86 -27.86
CA GLU A 256 19.91 -14.63 -26.90
C GLU A 256 19.57 -13.14 -26.72
N ARG A 257 20.58 -12.28 -26.60
CA ARG A 257 20.37 -10.83 -26.46
C ARG A 257 19.70 -10.24 -27.70
N CYS A 258 20.13 -10.69 -28.88
CA CYS A 258 19.58 -10.22 -30.14
C CYS A 258 18.16 -10.75 -30.37
N THR A 259 17.87 -11.99 -29.96
CA THR A 259 16.51 -12.57 -29.93
C THR A 259 15.55 -11.71 -29.12
N ASN A 260 15.94 -11.39 -27.88
CA ASN A 260 15.12 -10.59 -26.99
C ASN A 260 14.94 -9.16 -27.49
N GLN A 261 15.98 -8.53 -28.04
CA GLN A 261 15.90 -7.15 -28.55
C GLN A 261 15.06 -7.05 -29.82
N TYR A 262 15.07 -8.09 -30.67
CA TYR A 262 14.22 -8.17 -31.86
C TYR A 262 12.76 -8.41 -31.50
N LEU A 263 12.45 -9.37 -30.61
CA LEU A 263 11.09 -9.65 -30.15
C LEU A 263 10.43 -8.41 -29.52
N GLN A 264 11.18 -7.65 -28.72
CA GLN A 264 10.70 -6.40 -28.12
C GLN A 264 10.37 -5.31 -29.15
N ARG A 265 11.06 -5.28 -30.30
CA ARG A 265 10.81 -4.28 -31.37
C ARG A 265 9.73 -4.70 -32.34
N PHE A 266 9.56 -6.00 -32.60
CA PHE A 266 8.60 -6.50 -33.58
C PHE A 266 7.24 -6.81 -32.95
N MET A 267 7.19 -7.39 -31.73
CA MET A 267 5.92 -7.65 -31.04
C MET A 267 5.34 -6.41 -30.35
N GLY A 268 6.12 -5.33 -30.19
CA GLY A 268 5.63 -4.04 -29.69
C GLY A 268 4.96 -3.16 -30.76
N ARG A 269 4.74 -3.68 -31.97
CA ARG A 269 4.09 -2.97 -33.10
C ARG A 269 2.98 -3.77 -33.79
N MET A 270 2.51 -4.85 -33.18
CA MET A 270 1.21 -5.46 -33.49
C MET A 270 0.22 -5.06 -32.40
#